data_AF-A0A0S8CJ74-F1
#
_entry.id   AF-A0A0S8CJ74-F1
#
_cell.length_a   1.000
_cell.length_b   1.000
_cell.length_c   1.000
_cell.angle_alpha   90.00
_cell.angle_beta   90.00
_cell.angle_gamma   90.00
#
_symmetry.space_group_name_H-M   'P 1'
#
loop_
_entity.id
_entity.type
_entity.pdbx_description
1 polymer ?
#
loop_
_entity_poly.entity_id
_entity_poly.type
_entity_poly.pdbx_seq_one_letter_code
_entity_poly.pdbx_strand_id
1 'polypeptide(L)'
;MVFKFFVMEKGVSIFKNGKEKFQKAMSAAAFAEAGEFETARQIAGKNKNAHKKVLVVLEGDDLNKRILQYALDLCKRLGGQLEILHKQGPGKVDITRTATWKEYATKGEQITCASLEPGESLDEKLIDYGRNRRDILCVVLRIDLMEKKPVKKMEEKAWSPDWIMQNLNCPVMVYS
;
A
#
# COMPACT_ATOMS: atom_id res chain seq x y z
N MET A 1 -35.77 -10.26 -44.86
CA MET A 1 -34.98 -9.55 -43.84
C MET A 1 -34.68 -10.54 -42.73
N VAL A 2 -33.43 -11.02 -42.65
CA VAL A 2 -33.00 -12.10 -41.76
C VAL A 2 -32.62 -11.50 -40.41
N PHE A 3 -33.36 -11.79 -39.35
CA PHE A 3 -32.94 -11.45 -37.99
C PHE A 3 -31.94 -12.48 -37.50
N LYS A 4 -30.70 -12.03 -37.34
CA LYS A 4 -29.54 -12.82 -36.91
C LYS A 4 -29.64 -13.07 -35.40
N PHE A 5 -29.54 -14.34 -35.03
CA PHE A 5 -29.28 -14.83 -33.67
C PHE A 5 -28.09 -14.09 -33.02
N PHE A 6 -28.24 -13.70 -31.76
CA PHE A 6 -27.12 -13.43 -30.87
C PHE A 6 -27.46 -13.95 -29.46
N VAL A 7 -26.79 -15.02 -29.05
CA VAL A 7 -26.86 -15.61 -27.70
C VAL A 7 -25.45 -15.67 -27.13
N MET A 8 -25.33 -15.42 -25.81
CA MET A 8 -24.21 -15.76 -24.89
C MET A 8 -22.91 -14.92 -25.01
N GLU A 9 -22.12 -14.58 -23.98
CA GLU A 9 -21.88 -15.12 -22.63
C GLU A 9 -21.42 -14.01 -21.64
N LYS A 10 -22.00 -13.92 -20.43
CA LYS A 10 -21.37 -13.22 -19.27
C LYS A 10 -21.66 -13.92 -17.94
N GLY A 11 -21.55 -15.26 -17.89
CA GLY A 11 -21.97 -16.06 -16.73
C GLY A 11 -20.89 -16.86 -15.99
N VAL A 12 -19.66 -16.98 -16.49
CA VAL A 12 -18.77 -18.11 -16.09
C VAL A 12 -17.65 -17.74 -15.09
N SER A 13 -17.41 -16.45 -14.79
CA SER A 13 -16.20 -16.04 -14.04
C SER A 13 -16.31 -16.14 -12.50
N ILE A 14 -17.49 -15.96 -11.92
CA ILE A 14 -17.64 -15.80 -10.45
C ILE A 14 -17.54 -17.14 -9.70
N PHE A 15 -18.07 -18.24 -10.26
CA PHE A 15 -18.09 -19.56 -9.61
C PHE A 15 -16.73 -20.26 -9.58
N LYS A 16 -15.86 -20.02 -10.57
CA LYS A 16 -14.52 -20.64 -10.63
C LYS A 16 -13.62 -20.19 -9.47
N ASN A 17 -13.66 -18.91 -9.12
CA ASN A 17 -12.87 -18.34 -8.03
C ASN A 17 -13.27 -18.86 -6.65
N GLY A 18 -14.55 -19.19 -6.42
CA GLY A 18 -15.02 -19.72 -5.13
C GLY A 18 -14.50 -21.14 -4.85
N LYS A 19 -14.58 -22.02 -5.86
CA LYS A 19 -14.12 -23.41 -5.76
C LYS A 19 -12.61 -23.50 -5.48
N GLU A 20 -11.81 -22.68 -6.16
CA GLU A 20 -10.36 -22.67 -5.98
C GLU A 20 -9.96 -22.17 -4.58
N LYS A 21 -10.63 -21.12 -4.07
CA LYS A 21 -10.41 -20.62 -2.70
C LYS A 21 -10.78 -21.67 -1.64
N PHE A 22 -11.89 -22.38 -1.83
CA PHE A 22 -12.32 -23.44 -0.93
C PHE A 22 -11.33 -24.62 -0.93
N GLN A 23 -10.86 -25.05 -2.11
CA GLN A 23 -9.85 -26.10 -2.23
C GLN A 23 -8.52 -25.71 -1.55
N LYS A 24 -8.06 -24.47 -1.74
CA LYS A 24 -6.87 -23.94 -1.05
C LYS A 24 -7.06 -23.93 0.47
N ALA A 25 -8.22 -23.55 0.97
CA ALA A 25 -8.52 -23.54 2.40
C ALA A 25 -8.50 -24.97 2.99
N MET A 26 -9.17 -25.93 2.34
CA MET A 26 -9.16 -27.33 2.78
C MET A 26 -7.75 -27.94 2.73
N SER A 27 -7.00 -27.67 1.67
CA SER A 27 -5.62 -28.15 1.55
C SER A 27 -4.74 -27.55 2.65
N ALA A 28 -4.82 -26.25 2.90
CA ALA A 28 -4.08 -25.63 4.00
C ALA A 28 -4.45 -26.22 5.37
N ALA A 29 -5.73 -26.51 5.62
CA ALA A 29 -6.18 -27.16 6.85
C ALA A 29 -5.58 -28.56 7.02
N ALA A 30 -5.62 -29.39 5.97
CA ALA A 30 -5.06 -30.75 6.00
C ALA A 30 -3.54 -30.76 6.29
N PHE A 31 -2.77 -29.83 5.68
CA PHE A 31 -1.34 -29.69 6.00
C PHE A 31 -1.10 -29.22 7.43
N ALA A 32 -1.93 -28.32 7.96
CA ALA A 32 -1.83 -27.88 9.36
C ALA A 32 -2.12 -29.01 10.34
N GLU A 33 -3.11 -29.86 10.04
CA GLU A 33 -3.46 -31.04 10.83
C GLU A 33 -2.34 -32.11 10.83
N ALA A 34 -1.62 -32.24 9.72
CA ALA A 34 -0.44 -33.11 9.60
C ALA A 34 0.84 -32.53 10.27
N GLY A 35 0.76 -31.35 10.88
CA GLY A 35 1.91 -30.66 11.50
C GLY A 35 2.81 -29.91 10.52
N GLU A 36 2.43 -29.82 9.24
CA GLU A 36 3.15 -29.08 8.19
C GLU A 36 2.71 -27.61 8.12
N PHE A 37 3.00 -26.85 9.18
CA PHE A 37 2.53 -25.47 9.32
C PHE A 37 3.07 -24.51 8.24
N GLU A 38 4.30 -24.70 7.77
CA GLU A 38 4.89 -23.83 6.74
C GLU A 38 4.21 -24.04 5.38
N THR A 39 3.95 -25.30 5.02
CA THR A 39 3.20 -25.65 3.80
C THR A 39 1.77 -25.12 3.86
N ALA A 40 1.08 -25.32 4.99
CA ALA A 40 -0.25 -24.78 5.24
C ALA A 40 -0.29 -23.25 5.07
N ARG A 41 0.70 -22.56 5.62
CA ARG A 41 0.84 -21.10 5.53
C ARG A 41 1.10 -20.64 4.10
N GLN A 42 1.91 -21.35 3.33
CA GLN A 42 2.14 -21.04 1.91
C GLN A 42 0.87 -21.19 1.07
N ILE A 43 0.08 -22.24 1.33
CA ILE A 43 -1.17 -22.51 0.60
C ILE A 43 -2.25 -21.48 0.95
N ALA A 44 -2.39 -21.13 2.24
CA ALA A 44 -3.32 -20.11 2.71
C ALA A 44 -2.89 -18.66 2.39
N GLY A 45 -1.58 -18.43 2.27
CA GLY A 45 -0.97 -17.10 2.19
C GLY A 45 -0.66 -16.59 0.79
N LYS A 46 -0.56 -17.46 -0.23
CA LYS A 46 -0.19 -17.05 -1.59
C LYS A 46 -1.16 -16.00 -2.15
N ASN A 47 -0.62 -14.81 -2.43
CA ASN A 47 -1.24 -13.71 -3.20
C ASN A 47 -2.50 -13.04 -2.63
N LYS A 48 -2.90 -13.31 -1.37
CA LYS A 48 -4.07 -12.61 -0.79
C LYS A 48 -3.91 -11.09 -0.73
N ASN A 49 -2.66 -10.62 -0.62
CA ASN A 49 -2.29 -9.22 -0.48
C ASN A 49 -1.57 -8.66 -1.72
N ALA A 50 -1.45 -9.41 -2.82
CA ALA A 50 -0.67 -8.98 -3.98
C ALA A 50 -1.19 -7.69 -4.64
N HIS A 51 -2.49 -7.40 -4.49
CA HIS A 51 -3.14 -6.17 -4.94
C HIS A 51 -3.11 -5.05 -3.91
N LYS A 52 -2.62 -5.33 -2.70
CA LYS A 52 -2.59 -4.40 -1.59
C LYS A 52 -1.23 -3.75 -1.44
N LYS A 53 -1.19 -2.61 -0.76
CA LYS A 53 -0.03 -1.72 -0.72
C LYS A 53 0.36 -1.32 0.70
N VAL A 54 1.66 -1.27 0.95
CA VAL A 54 2.26 -0.55 2.07
C VAL A 54 2.49 0.88 1.59
N LEU A 55 1.91 1.85 2.28
CA LEU A 55 2.09 3.27 1.95
C LEU A 55 3.24 3.84 2.78
N VAL A 56 4.21 4.48 2.14
CA VAL A 56 5.24 5.28 2.83
C VAL A 56 4.98 6.74 2.54
N VAL A 57 4.94 7.57 3.58
CA VAL A 57 4.80 9.02 3.42
C VAL A 57 6.15 9.68 3.61
N LEU A 58 6.56 10.48 2.63
CA LEU A 58 7.82 11.21 2.62
C LEU A 58 7.55 12.69 2.34
N GLU A 59 8.32 13.58 2.98
CA GLU A 59 8.30 15.01 2.70
C GLU A 59 9.73 15.52 2.52
N GLY A 60 9.90 16.51 1.65
CA GLY A 60 11.21 17.07 1.33
C GLY A 60 12.03 16.15 0.45
N ASP A 61 13.34 16.36 0.36
CA ASP A 61 14.08 15.92 -0.84
C ASP A 61 14.92 14.67 -0.63
N ASP A 62 14.85 14.09 0.56
CA ASP A 62 15.65 12.95 0.95
C ASP A 62 14.80 11.66 0.90
N LEU A 63 15.07 10.85 -0.12
CA LEU A 63 14.67 9.45 -0.15
C LEU A 63 15.51 8.69 0.88
N ASN A 64 15.03 8.65 2.12
CA ASN A 64 15.70 7.95 3.19
C ASN A 64 15.76 6.44 2.85
N LYS A 65 16.93 5.97 2.44
CA LYS A 65 17.14 4.57 2.00
C LYS A 65 16.75 3.56 3.08
N ARG A 66 16.86 3.93 4.37
CA ARG A 66 16.53 3.05 5.49
C ARG A 66 15.03 2.82 5.62
N ILE A 67 14.21 3.88 5.56
CA ILE A 67 12.74 3.71 5.61
C ILE A 67 12.22 2.98 4.37
N LEU A 68 12.80 3.23 3.19
CA LEU A 68 12.45 2.51 1.97
C LEU A 68 12.80 1.03 2.10
N GLN A 69 14.00 0.69 2.56
CA GLN A 69 14.41 -0.69 2.79
C GLN A 69 13.49 -1.38 3.81
N TYR A 70 13.19 -0.71 4.91
CA TYR A 70 12.24 -1.21 5.91
C TYR A 70 10.86 -1.50 5.30
N ALA A 71 10.32 -0.58 4.50
CA ALA A 71 9.03 -0.74 3.86
C ALA A 71 9.03 -1.88 2.83
N LEU A 72 10.14 -2.07 2.10
CA LEU A 72 10.30 -3.19 1.17
C LEU A 72 10.34 -4.54 1.90
N ASP A 73 11.05 -4.63 3.01
CA ASP A 73 11.09 -5.84 3.82
C ASP A 73 9.72 -6.13 4.45
N LEU A 74 8.95 -5.08 4.77
CA LEU A 74 7.57 -5.22 5.16
C LEU A 74 6.70 -5.74 4.00
N CYS A 75 6.85 -5.22 2.79
CA CYS A 75 6.15 -5.71 1.59
C CYS A 75 6.41 -7.20 1.36
N LYS A 76 7.66 -7.67 1.51
CA LYS A 76 8.02 -9.10 1.40
C LYS A 76 7.31 -9.96 2.44
N ARG A 77 7.21 -9.47 3.68
CA ARG A 77 6.55 -10.18 4.79
C ARG A 77 5.03 -10.21 4.67
N LEU A 78 4.44 -9.11 4.20
CA LEU A 78 2.99 -8.97 4.07
C LEU A 78 2.45 -9.47 2.73
N GLY A 79 3.33 -9.67 1.73
CA GLY A 79 2.97 -10.07 0.37
C GLY A 79 2.27 -8.96 -0.41
N GLY A 80 2.63 -7.69 -0.18
CA GLY A 80 2.05 -6.51 -0.81
C GLY A 80 3.06 -5.71 -1.66
N GLN A 81 2.57 -4.64 -2.27
CA GLN A 81 3.36 -3.69 -3.07
C GLN A 81 3.76 -2.46 -2.27
N LEU A 82 4.77 -1.72 -2.72
CA LEU A 82 5.15 -0.44 -2.09
C LEU A 82 4.53 0.73 -2.86
N GLU A 83 3.85 1.63 -2.16
CA GLU A 83 3.46 2.93 -2.68
C GLU A 83 4.09 4.03 -1.84
N ILE A 84 4.66 5.03 -2.49
CA ILE A 84 5.28 6.18 -1.84
C ILE A 84 4.42 7.40 -2.16
N LEU A 85 3.95 8.07 -1.12
CA LEU A 85 3.30 9.37 -1.20
C LEU A 85 4.31 10.44 -0.82
N HIS A 86 4.66 11.28 -1.77
CA HIS A 86 5.74 12.24 -1.62
C HIS A 86 5.25 13.67 -1.73
N LYS A 87 5.51 14.49 -0.72
CA LYS A 87 5.32 15.94 -0.80
C LYS A 87 6.65 16.64 -1.05
N GLN A 88 6.74 17.28 -2.21
CA GLN A 88 7.94 18.01 -2.62
C GLN A 88 8.18 19.24 -1.72
N GLY A 89 9.45 19.49 -1.41
CA GLY A 89 9.87 20.73 -0.74
C GLY A 89 9.78 21.93 -1.69
N PRO A 90 9.73 23.16 -1.16
CA PRO A 90 9.71 24.37 -1.98
C PRO A 90 10.97 24.46 -2.86
N GLY A 91 10.77 24.55 -4.19
CA GLY A 91 11.84 24.76 -5.17
C GLY A 91 12.67 23.52 -5.53
N LYS A 92 12.16 22.31 -5.27
CA LYS A 92 12.91 21.06 -5.42
C LYS A 92 12.34 20.15 -6.50
N VAL A 93 13.17 19.20 -6.92
CA VAL A 93 12.92 18.28 -8.04
C VAL A 93 12.17 17.04 -7.57
N ASP A 94 11.25 16.55 -8.39
CA ASP A 94 10.51 15.30 -8.18
C ASP A 94 11.45 14.11 -7.85
N ILE A 95 11.15 13.39 -6.77
CA ILE A 95 11.97 12.28 -6.28
C ILE A 95 12.11 11.16 -7.31
N THR A 96 11.11 11.01 -8.20
CA THR A 96 11.13 10.01 -9.28
C THR A 96 12.29 10.24 -10.27
N ARG A 97 12.83 11.46 -10.33
CA ARG A 97 13.93 11.83 -11.22
C ARG A 97 15.31 11.59 -10.58
N THR A 98 15.35 11.29 -9.29
CA THR A 98 16.61 11.06 -8.55
C THR A 98 17.27 9.74 -8.96
N ALA A 99 18.61 9.67 -8.86
CA ALA A 99 19.35 8.43 -9.10
C ALA A 99 18.94 7.32 -8.12
N THR A 100 18.66 7.70 -6.86
CA THR A 100 18.20 6.76 -5.83
C THR A 100 16.87 6.12 -6.19
N TRP A 101 15.89 6.86 -6.71
CA TRP A 101 14.64 6.26 -7.20
C TRP A 101 14.89 5.23 -8.31
N LYS A 102 15.75 5.55 -9.27
CA LYS A 102 16.09 4.64 -10.38
C LYS A 102 16.72 3.34 -9.89
N GLU A 103 17.54 3.38 -8.84
CA GLU A 103 18.10 2.18 -8.20
C GLU A 103 17.00 1.27 -7.62
N TYR A 104 15.93 1.83 -7.06
CA TYR A 104 14.82 1.05 -6.51
C TYR A 104 13.85 0.56 -7.59
N ALA A 105 13.54 1.41 -8.58
CA ALA A 105 12.65 1.05 -9.68
C ALA A 105 13.22 -0.07 -10.57
N THR A 106 14.55 -0.18 -10.69
CA THR A 106 15.20 -1.20 -11.53
C THR A 106 15.35 -2.57 -10.84
N LYS A 107 15.19 -2.65 -9.52
CA LYS A 107 15.31 -3.90 -8.74
C LYS A 107 14.13 -4.87 -8.90
N GLY A 108 13.17 -4.57 -9.78
CA GLY A 108 12.01 -5.43 -10.05
C GLY A 108 10.97 -5.45 -8.92
N GLU A 109 11.11 -4.58 -7.93
CA GLU A 109 10.13 -4.39 -6.86
C GLU A 109 8.95 -3.55 -7.41
N GLN A 110 7.71 -3.98 -7.15
CA GLN A 110 6.51 -3.23 -7.54
C GLN A 110 6.37 -2.00 -6.64
N ILE A 111 7.11 -0.95 -6.99
CA ILE A 111 7.13 0.34 -6.29
C ILE A 111 6.42 1.37 -7.16
N THR A 112 5.42 2.04 -6.59
CA THR A 112 4.74 3.19 -7.22
C THR A 112 5.04 4.45 -6.41
N CYS A 113 5.22 5.59 -7.09
CA CYS A 113 5.34 6.89 -6.42
C CYS A 113 4.21 7.82 -6.89
N ALA A 114 3.52 8.43 -5.94
CA ALA A 114 2.59 9.52 -6.15
C ALA A 114 3.19 10.78 -5.52
N SER A 115 3.60 11.72 -6.36
CA SER A 115 4.10 13.03 -5.92
C SER A 115 2.93 14.01 -5.82
N LEU A 116 2.86 14.79 -4.75
CA LEU A 116 1.87 15.85 -4.58
C LEU A 116 2.30 17.09 -5.37
N GLU A 117 1.33 17.73 -6.00
CA GLU A 117 1.52 18.98 -6.72
C GLU A 117 1.76 20.16 -5.75
N PRO A 118 2.42 21.24 -6.21
CA PRO A 118 2.60 22.46 -5.42
C PRO A 118 1.24 23.06 -5.00
N GLY A 119 0.88 22.89 -3.73
CA GLY A 119 -0.39 23.38 -3.16
C GLY A 119 -1.33 22.28 -2.68
N GLU A 120 -1.11 21.02 -3.04
CA GLU A 120 -1.84 19.90 -2.45
C GLU A 120 -1.43 19.72 -0.97
N SER A 121 -2.43 19.56 -0.10
CA SER A 121 -2.20 19.20 1.29
C SER A 121 -1.99 17.70 1.43
N LEU A 122 -0.94 17.32 2.14
CA LEU A 122 -0.65 15.92 2.45
C LEU A 122 -1.74 15.29 3.32
N ASP A 123 -2.33 16.09 4.22
CA ASP A 123 -3.41 15.69 5.12
C ASP A 123 -4.67 15.33 4.32
N GLU A 124 -5.05 16.18 3.38
CA GLU A 124 -6.21 15.97 2.51
C GLU A 124 -6.04 14.74 1.65
N LYS A 125 -4.83 14.53 1.10
CA LYS A 125 -4.51 13.36 0.29
C LYS A 125 -4.55 12.06 1.10
N LEU A 126 -4.07 12.09 2.34
CA LEU A 126 -4.19 10.96 3.25
C LEU A 126 -5.64 10.69 3.62
N ILE A 127 -6.44 11.70 3.95
CA ILE A 127 -7.88 11.53 4.23
C ILE A 127 -8.58 10.91 3.02
N ASP A 128 -8.28 11.37 1.81
CA ASP A 128 -8.80 10.80 0.56
C ASP A 128 -8.43 9.32 0.43
N TYR A 129 -7.17 8.97 0.70
CA TYR A 129 -6.71 7.59 0.72
C TYR A 129 -7.51 6.77 1.75
N GLY A 130 -7.67 7.25 2.98
CA GLY A 130 -8.42 6.55 4.03
C GLY A 130 -9.89 6.29 3.72
N ARG A 131 -10.52 7.20 2.96
CA ARG A 131 -11.93 7.11 2.57
C ARG A 131 -12.13 6.21 1.36
N ASN A 132 -11.25 6.34 0.35
CA ASN A 132 -11.47 5.78 -0.98
C ASN A 132 -10.61 4.55 -1.28
N ARG A 133 -9.51 4.32 -0.55
CA ARG A 133 -8.58 3.21 -0.76
C ARG A 133 -8.75 2.15 0.34
N ARG A 134 -9.13 0.93 -0.05
CA ARG A 134 -9.18 -0.26 0.83
C ARG A 134 -8.04 -1.25 0.58
N ASP A 135 -7.20 -0.95 -0.38
CA ASP A 135 -6.01 -1.71 -0.75
C ASP A 135 -4.79 -1.35 0.10
N ILE A 136 -4.86 -0.37 1.00
CA ILE A 136 -3.74 0.00 1.88
C ILE A 136 -3.70 -0.94 3.09
N LEU A 137 -2.58 -1.65 3.27
CA LEU A 137 -2.32 -2.55 4.39
C LEU A 137 -1.92 -1.82 5.66
N CYS A 138 -1.05 -0.82 5.52
CA CYS A 138 -0.55 0.01 6.60
C CYS A 138 0.16 1.23 6.02
N VAL A 139 0.34 2.25 6.86
CA VAL A 139 1.09 3.46 6.54
C VAL A 139 2.35 3.51 7.37
N VAL A 140 3.48 3.80 6.74
CA VAL A 140 4.77 3.99 7.38
C VAL A 140 5.13 5.47 7.32
N LEU A 141 5.39 6.06 8.48
CA LEU A 141 5.71 7.48 8.66
C LEU A 141 7.06 7.62 9.35
N ARG A 142 7.80 8.67 9.02
CA ARG A 142 8.95 9.04 9.82
C ARG A 142 8.53 9.87 11.03
N ILE A 143 9.24 9.72 12.15
CA ILE A 143 8.95 10.46 13.39
C ILE A 143 9.06 11.97 13.23
N ASP A 144 9.97 12.47 12.38
CA ASP A 144 10.14 13.91 12.13
C ASP A 144 8.97 14.55 11.37
N LEU A 145 8.16 13.76 10.65
CA LEU A 145 6.90 14.25 10.07
C LEU A 145 5.85 14.54 11.15
N MET A 146 5.98 13.89 12.31
CA MET A 146 5.02 14.01 13.40
C MET A 146 5.33 15.17 14.34
N GLU A 147 6.58 15.64 14.36
CA GLU A 147 7.05 16.72 15.23
C GLU A 147 6.87 18.13 14.64
N LYS A 148 6.44 18.23 13.38
CA LYS A 148 6.22 19.52 12.73
C LYS A 148 5.07 20.27 13.39
N LYS A 149 5.42 21.31 14.16
CA LYS A 149 4.45 22.28 14.68
C LYS A 149 3.79 23.02 13.50
N PRO A 150 2.46 23.16 13.48
CA PRO A 150 1.76 23.86 12.43
C PRO A 150 2.13 25.35 12.43
N VAL A 151 2.39 25.89 11.24
CA VAL A 151 2.89 27.26 11.06
C VAL A 151 1.76 28.31 11.10
N LYS A 152 0.47 27.91 11.14
CA LYS A 152 -0.67 28.85 11.16
C LYS A 152 -1.84 28.38 12.03
N LYS A 153 -2.41 29.33 12.78
CA LYS A 153 -3.54 29.23 13.73
C LYS A 153 -4.91 28.98 13.06
N MET A 154 -5.06 27.91 12.30
CA MET A 154 -6.40 27.43 11.93
C MET A 154 -6.39 25.90 11.99
N GLU A 155 -6.96 25.40 13.09
CA GLU A 155 -7.34 24.01 13.38
C GLU A 155 -6.24 22.96 13.14
N GLU A 156 -5.32 22.95 14.10
CA GLU A 156 -4.25 21.98 14.26
C GLU A 156 -4.82 20.58 14.54
N LYS A 157 -4.67 19.66 13.59
CA LYS A 157 -4.54 18.24 13.95
C LYS A 157 -3.10 17.86 13.69
N ALA A 158 -2.29 17.94 14.76
CA ALA A 158 -0.96 17.36 14.76
C ALA A 158 -1.06 15.92 14.24
N TRP A 159 -0.08 15.52 13.42
CA TRP A 159 0.07 14.19 12.84
C TRP A 159 0.34 13.11 13.90
N SER A 160 -0.55 13.00 14.87
CA SER A 160 -0.53 11.93 15.86
C SER A 160 -0.85 10.60 15.17
N PRO A 161 -0.29 9.48 15.64
CA PRO A 161 -0.65 8.16 15.11
C PRO A 161 -2.16 7.94 15.20
N ASP A 162 -2.77 8.40 16.29
CA ASP A 162 -4.21 8.25 16.55
C ASP A 162 -5.06 8.97 15.50
N TRP A 163 -4.69 10.20 15.12
CA TRP A 163 -5.37 10.92 14.05
C TRP A 163 -5.30 10.16 12.73
N ILE A 164 -4.12 9.66 12.39
CA ILE A 164 -3.89 8.96 11.13
C ILE A 164 -4.65 7.64 11.12
N MET A 165 -4.64 6.89 12.23
CA MET A 165 -5.40 5.64 12.38
C MET A 165 -6.92 5.87 12.25
N GLN A 166 -7.46 6.92 12.86
CA GLN A 166 -8.88 7.27 12.78
C GLN A 166 -9.33 7.63 11.36
N ASN A 167 -8.47 8.26 10.56
CA ASN A 167 -8.83 8.70 9.21
C ASN A 167 -8.50 7.66 8.13
N LEU A 168 -7.44 6.86 8.30
CA LEU A 168 -6.98 5.89 7.30
C LEU A 168 -7.61 4.50 7.44
N ASN A 169 -8.27 4.19 8.57
CA ASN A 169 -8.81 2.87 8.85
C ASN A 169 -7.78 1.73 8.67
N CYS A 170 -6.49 2.03 8.82
CA CYS A 170 -5.40 1.06 8.68
C CYS A 170 -4.31 1.31 9.73
N PRO A 171 -3.51 0.27 10.06
CA PRO A 171 -2.39 0.40 10.99
C PRO A 171 -1.37 1.44 10.53
N VAL A 172 -0.84 2.20 11.50
CA VAL A 172 0.22 3.18 11.29
C VAL A 172 1.48 2.68 11.98
N MET A 173 2.61 2.72 11.27
CA MET A 173 3.93 2.39 11.80
C MET A 173 4.83 3.62 11.74
N VAL A 174 5.42 3.94 12.89
CA VAL A 174 6.34 5.07 13.02
C VAL A 174 7.76 4.56 12.96
N TYR A 175 8.58 5.19 12.12
CA TYR A 175 9.97 4.86 11.88
C TYR A 175 10.86 6.01 12.40
N SER A 176 11.82 5.69 13.29
CA SER A 176 12.80 6.63 13.86
C SER A 176 14.10 6.65 13.07
#